data_AF-A0A2T4WB36-F1
#
_entry.id   AF-A0A2T4WB36-F1
#
_cell.length_a   1.000
_cell.length_b   1.000
_cell.length_c   1.000
_cell.angle_alpha   90.00
_cell.angle_beta   90.00
_cell.angle_gamma   90.00
#
_symmetry.space_group_name_H-M   'P 1'
#
loop_
_entity.id
_entity.type
_entity.pdbx_description
1 polymer ?
#
loop_
_entity_poly.entity_id
_entity_poly.type
_entity_poly.pdbx_seq_one_letter_code
_entity_poly.pdbx_strand_id
1 'polypeptide(L)' 'MGFRQKITPGFIQKWVQVFKENGFKAGLKMLGWRAVIAIFIFYLIRDGFLYILLPYFIAKGYFGF' A
#
# COMPACT_ATOMS: atom_id res chain seq x y z
N MET A 1 -2.05 11.96 23.77
CA MET A 1 -1.25 11.20 22.78
C MET A 1 -1.99 9.92 22.45
N GLY A 2 -2.42 9.74 21.20
CA GLY A 2 -3.36 8.67 20.82
C GLY A 2 -2.69 7.29 20.71
N PHE A 3 -3.45 6.26 21.08
CA PHE A 3 -3.15 4.82 21.08
C PHE A 3 -2.33 4.28 19.89
N ARG A 4 -2.33 4.99 18.76
CA ARG A 4 -1.63 4.65 17.50
C ARG A 4 -0.10 4.66 17.60
N GLN A 5 0.51 5.37 18.55
CA GLN A 5 1.98 5.36 18.72
C GLN A 5 2.51 4.04 19.27
N LYS A 6 1.66 3.22 19.92
CA LYS A 6 2.06 1.98 20.59
C LYS A 6 2.26 0.80 19.65
N ILE A 7 1.73 0.87 18.42
CA ILE A 7 1.75 -0.22 17.44
C ILE A 7 2.77 0.05 16.32
N THR A 8 3.28 1.28 16.21
CA THR A 8 4.22 1.66 15.14
C THR A 8 5.67 1.36 15.54
N PRO A 9 6.39 0.47 14.82
CA PRO A 9 7.80 0.21 15.07
C PRO A 9 8.64 1.48 14.89
N GLY A 10 9.71 1.63 15.69
CA GLY A 10 10.54 2.84 15.70
C GLY A 10 11.15 3.22 14.34
N PHE A 11 11.39 2.24 13.46
CA PHE A 11 11.93 2.51 12.12
C PHE A 11 10.91 3.17 11.17
N ILE A 12 9.60 2.89 11.35
CA ILE A 12 8.52 3.41 10.49
C ILE A 12 7.95 4.72 11.06
N GLN A 13 8.12 4.97 12.37
CA GLN A 13 7.61 6.18 13.01
C GLN A 13 8.05 7.46 12.31
N LYS A 14 9.31 7.58 11.86
CA LYS A 14 9.78 8.74 11.08
C LYS A 14 8.97 8.95 9.80
N TRP A 15 8.72 7.88 9.04
CA TRP A 15 7.95 7.95 7.80
C TRP A 15 6.49 8.30 8.07
N VAL A 16 5.87 7.67 9.07
CA VAL A 16 4.49 7.92 9.47
C VAL A 16 4.31 9.36 9.96
N GLN A 17 5.26 9.88 10.74
CA GLN A 17 5.21 11.24 11.23
C GLN A 17 5.34 12.25 10.08
N VAL A 18 6.26 12.02 9.14
CA VAL A 18 6.40 12.86 7.93
C VAL A 18 5.13 12.83 7.06
N PHE A 19 4.53 11.66 6.85
CA PHE A 19 3.26 11.54 6.14
C PHE A 19 2.11 12.25 6.84
N LYS A 20 2.10 12.26 8.18
CA LYS A 20 1.04 12.87 8.99
C LYS A 20 1.17 14.39 9.10
N GLU A 21 2.39 14.90 9.24
CA GLU A 21 2.68 16.34 9.42
C GLU A 21 2.76 17.08 8.08
N ASN A 22 3.36 16.48 7.06
CA ASN A 22 3.64 17.14 5.78
C ASN A 22 2.78 16.58 4.62
N GLY A 23 1.90 15.62 4.92
CA GLY A 23 0.97 15.03 3.96
C GLY A 23 1.61 14.04 2.97
N PHE A 24 0.76 13.49 2.11
CA PHE A 24 1.12 12.44 1.14
C PHE A 24 2.26 12.88 0.19
N LYS A 25 2.22 14.14 -0.27
CA LYS A 25 3.20 14.69 -1.21
C LYS A 25 4.61 14.74 -0.62
N ALA A 26 4.75 15.09 0.66
CA ALA A 26 6.03 15.13 1.34
C ALA A 26 6.58 13.73 1.65
N GLY A 27 5.69 12.79 2.01
CA GLY A 27 6.05 11.38 2.14
C GLY A 27 6.59 10.78 0.84
N LEU A 28 5.93 11.08 -0.29
CA LEU A 28 6.43 10.69 -1.62
C LEU A 28 7.78 11.34 -1.95
N LYS A 29 7.96 12.62 -1.61
CA LYS A 29 9.25 13.32 -1.83
C LYS A 29 10.38 12.72 -1.00
N MET A 30 10.09 12.27 0.22
CA MET A 30 11.06 11.60 1.10
C MET A 30 11.44 10.20 0.60
N LEU A 31 10.47 9.47 0.03
CA LEU A 31 10.69 8.16 -0.59
C LEU A 31 11.41 8.28 -1.95
N GLY A 32 11.19 9.38 -2.69
CA GLY A 32 11.82 9.66 -3.98
C GLY A 32 11.57 8.54 -5.01
N TRP A 33 12.64 8.08 -5.66
CA TRP A 33 12.57 6.99 -6.65
C TRP A 33 11.96 5.69 -6.09
N ARG A 34 12.10 5.44 -4.79
CA ARG A 34 11.51 4.27 -4.13
C ARG A 34 9.98 4.33 -4.14
N ALA A 35 9.38 5.52 -4.12
CA ALA A 35 7.93 5.67 -4.27
C ALA A 35 7.46 5.25 -5.67
N VAL A 36 8.24 5.59 -6.71
CA VAL A 36 7.92 5.20 -8.10
C VAL A 36 7.95 3.68 -8.22
N ILE A 37 9.00 3.03 -7.68
CA ILE A 37 9.09 1.56 -7.64
C ILE A 37 7.93 0.97 -6.83
N ALA A 38 7.58 1.54 -5.68
CA ALA A 38 6.47 1.04 -4.86
C ALA A 38 5.12 1.15 -5.59
N ILE A 39 4.86 2.27 -6.28
CA ILE A 39 3.66 2.45 -7.11
C ILE A 39 3.68 1.46 -8.28
N PHE A 40 4.82 1.31 -8.95
CA PHE A 40 4.96 0.36 -10.06
C PHE A 40 4.68 -1.08 -9.61
N ILE A 41 5.29 -1.54 -8.52
CA ILE A 41 5.04 -2.86 -7.94
C ILE A 41 3.58 -2.99 -7.50
N PHE A 42 2.99 -1.96 -6.89
CA PHE A 42 1.58 -1.97 -6.49
C PHE A 42 0.66 -2.22 -7.69
N TYR A 43 0.89 -1.52 -8.81
CA TYR A 43 0.13 -1.76 -10.04
C TYR A 43 0.44 -3.13 -10.64
N LEU A 44 1.69 -3.58 -10.63
CA LEU A 44 2.07 -4.88 -11.19
C LEU A 44 1.44 -6.04 -10.42
N ILE A 45 1.39 -5.94 -9.08
CA ILE A 45 0.68 -6.89 -8.23
C ILE A 45 -0.82 -6.76 -8.46
N ARG A 46 -1.38 -5.55 -8.52
CA ARG A 46 -2.82 -5.36 -8.77
C ARG A 46 -3.23 -6.01 -10.08
N ASP A 47 -2.57 -5.68 -11.18
CA ASP A 47 -2.87 -6.22 -12.51
C ASP A 47 -2.51 -7.70 -12.64
N GLY A 48 -1.56 -8.24 -11.87
CA GLY A 48 -1.37 -9.69 -11.79
C GLY A 48 -2.49 -10.38 -10.99
N PHE A 49 -2.74 -9.91 -9.77
CA PHE A 49 -3.69 -10.52 -8.85
C PHE A 49 -5.13 -10.38 -9.33
N LEU A 50 -5.55 -9.23 -9.88
CA LEU A 50 -6.94 -9.06 -10.33
C LEU A 50 -7.29 -10.08 -11.41
N TYR A 51 -6.42 -10.23 -12.41
CA TYR A 51 -6.66 -11.12 -13.55
C TYR A 51 -6.42 -12.60 -13.24
N ILE A 52 -5.77 -12.91 -12.11
CA ILE A 52 -5.64 -14.31 -11.66
C ILE A 52 -6.79 -14.65 -10.68
N LEU A 53 -7.06 -13.79 -9.69
CA LEU A 53 -8.08 -14.05 -8.67
C LEU A 53 -9.51 -13.94 -9.22
N LEU A 54 -9.84 -12.97 -10.07
CA LEU A 54 -11.20 -12.87 -10.61
C LEU A 54 -11.58 -14.12 -11.40
N PRO A 55 -10.83 -14.55 -12.43
CA PRO A 55 -11.15 -15.77 -13.17
C PRO A 55 -11.12 -17.01 -12.28
N TYR A 56 -10.18 -17.09 -11.33
CA TYR A 56 -10.14 -18.19 -10.38
C TYR A 56 -11.40 -18.26 -9.51
N PHE A 57 -11.87 -17.12 -8.98
CA PHE A 57 -13.08 -17.08 -8.17
C PHE A 57 -14.36 -17.31 -8.98
N ILE A 58 -14.40 -16.85 -10.24
CA ILE A 58 -15.48 -17.15 -11.18
C ILE A 58 -15.51 -18.66 -11.47
N ALA A 59 -14.38 -19.27 -11.81
CA ALA A 59 -14.28 -20.70 -12.10
C ALA A 59 -14.65 -21.58 -10.89
N LYS A 60 -14.39 -21.10 -9.67
CA LYS A 60 -14.77 -21.79 -8.43
C LYS A 60 -16.21 -21.53 -7.99
N GLY A 61 -16.98 -20.72 -8.72
CA GLY A 61 -18.38 -20.43 -8.45
C GLY A 61 -18.64 -19.53 -7.24
N TYR A 62 -17.64 -18.77 -6.76
CA TYR A 62 -17.88 -17.80 -5.68
C TYR A 62 -18.76 -16.62 -6.13
N PHE A 63 -18.73 -16.30 -7.41
CA PHE A 63 -19.70 -15.42 -8.03
C PHE A 63 -20.84 -16.30 -8.53
N GLY A 64 -21.90 -16.43 -7.72
CA GLY A 64 -23.11 -17.14 -8.12
C GLY A 64 -23.80 -16.37 -9.24
N PHE A 65 -23.66 -16.86 -10.47
CA PHE A 65 -24.49 -16.51 -11.61
C PHE A 65 -25.19 -17.79 -12.09
#